data_AF-A0A2N1M8W3-F1
#
_entry.id   AF-A0A2N1M8W3-F1
#
_cell.length_a   1.000
_cell.length_b   1.000
_cell.length_c   1.000
_cell.angle_alpha   90.00
_cell.angle_beta   90.00
_cell.angle_gamma   90.00
#
_symmetry.space_group_name_H-M   'P 1'
#
loop_
_entity.id
_entity.type
_entity.pdbx_description
1 polymer ?
#
loop_
_entity_poly.entity_id
_entity_poly.type
_entity_poly.pdbx_seq_one_letter_code
_entity_poly.pdbx_strand_id
1 'polypeptide(L)'
;MSVATEGSEEIFVQVTRETRQASKINQICTKIDEILAQNLNQTLVKITLPELAECDVHVRQAIRDKYDPEIINNDLFIKIDGGHKEDIQANFLISGRVHNPIWFVALNTCCVMAGNECKPDVGVWFQRPTYQQLHNPIANACPPPDVYIEVIY
;
A
#
# COMPACT_ATOMS: atom_id res chain seq x y z
N MET A 1 -7.22 31.28 42.11
CA MET A 1 -6.24 30.59 41.25
C MET A 1 -7.01 29.54 40.47
N SER A 2 -7.29 29.81 39.20
CA SER A 2 -8.05 28.90 38.32
C SER A 2 -7.09 27.83 37.82
N VAL A 3 -7.37 26.57 38.16
CA VAL A 3 -6.56 25.41 37.79
C VAL A 3 -6.94 25.00 36.38
N ALA A 4 -5.95 24.94 35.49
CA ALA A 4 -6.10 24.54 34.10
C ALA A 4 -6.62 23.09 34.01
N THR A 5 -7.86 22.92 33.56
CA THR A 5 -8.53 21.62 33.31
C THR A 5 -8.42 21.16 31.86
N GLU A 6 -7.90 22.01 30.96
CA GLU A 6 -7.82 21.72 29.52
C GLU A 6 -6.89 20.54 29.20
N GLY A 7 -5.79 20.37 29.95
CA GLY A 7 -4.82 19.30 29.68
C GLY A 7 -5.30 17.87 29.99
N SER A 8 -6.27 17.68 30.90
CA SER A 8 -6.74 16.32 31.24
C SER A 8 -7.78 15.78 30.27
N GLU A 9 -8.63 16.66 29.73
CA GLU A 9 -9.65 16.26 28.76
C GLU A 9 -9.01 15.92 27.40
N GLU A 10 -8.02 16.69 26.95
CA GLU A 10 -7.29 16.42 25.71
C GLU A 10 -6.58 15.06 25.74
N ILE A 11 -5.90 14.73 26.86
CA ILE A 11 -5.23 13.43 27.03
C ILE A 11 -6.25 12.29 27.00
N PHE A 12 -7.39 12.43 27.68
CA PHE A 12 -8.41 11.38 27.72
C PHE A 12 -9.08 11.14 26.37
N VAL A 13 -9.34 12.23 25.62
CA VAL A 13 -9.89 12.17 24.25
C VAL A 13 -8.88 11.52 23.30
N GLN A 14 -7.60 11.86 23.40
CA GLN A 14 -6.55 11.27 22.57
C GLN A 14 -6.39 9.77 22.81
N VAL A 15 -6.29 9.33 24.07
CA VAL A 15 -6.20 7.91 24.43
C VAL A 15 -7.43 7.13 23.94
N THR A 16 -8.63 7.71 24.06
CA THR A 16 -9.87 7.07 23.59
C THR A 16 -9.87 6.92 22.06
N ARG A 17 -9.33 7.91 21.33
CA ARG A 17 -9.23 7.86 19.86
C ARG A 17 -8.24 6.80 19.39
N GLU A 18 -7.04 6.74 19.97
CA GLU A 18 -6.01 5.75 19.65
C GLU A 18 -6.52 4.32 19.91
N THR A 19 -7.21 4.11 21.03
CA THR A 19 -7.79 2.80 21.38
C THR A 19 -8.86 2.35 20.37
N ARG A 20 -9.70 3.28 19.90
CA ARG A 20 -10.71 2.99 18.86
C ARG A 20 -10.09 2.66 17.51
N GLN A 21 -9.03 3.39 17.11
CA GLN A 21 -8.30 3.12 15.87
C GLN A 21 -7.65 1.73 15.91
N ALA A 22 -6.95 1.39 17.00
CA ALA A 22 -6.33 0.08 17.17
C ALA A 22 -7.36 -1.07 17.10
N SER A 23 -8.51 -0.90 17.75
CA SER A 23 -9.60 -1.88 17.68
C SER A 23 -10.10 -2.08 16.25
N LYS A 24 -10.30 -0.99 15.50
CA LYS A 24 -10.76 -1.05 14.10
C LYS A 24 -9.72 -1.71 13.19
N ILE A 25 -8.43 -1.39 13.35
CA ILE A 25 -7.33 -2.02 12.62
C ILE A 25 -7.35 -3.53 12.86
N ASN A 26 -7.43 -3.97 14.12
CA ASN A 26 -7.45 -5.39 14.46
C ASN A 26 -8.64 -6.11 13.83
N GLN A 27 -9.84 -5.52 13.86
CA GLN A 27 -11.02 -6.10 13.23
C GLN A 27 -10.85 -6.30 11.71
N ILE A 28 -10.30 -5.30 11.01
CA ILE A 28 -10.08 -5.39 9.56
C ILE A 28 -8.98 -6.42 9.26
N CYS A 29 -7.88 -6.40 10.01
CA CYS A 29 -6.81 -7.39 9.89
C CYS A 29 -7.34 -8.81 10.05
N THR A 30 -8.16 -9.09 11.07
CA THR A 30 -8.75 -10.43 11.27
C THR A 30 -9.54 -10.88 10.05
N LYS A 31 -10.38 -10.01 9.47
CA LYS A 31 -11.14 -10.36 8.25
C LYS A 31 -10.23 -10.67 7.07
N ILE A 32 -9.19 -9.86 6.86
CA ILE A 32 -8.23 -10.07 5.77
C ILE A 32 -7.47 -11.39 5.99
N ASP A 33 -6.97 -11.63 7.20
CA ASP A 33 -6.23 -12.84 7.56
C ASP A 33 -7.08 -14.11 7.37
N GLU A 34 -8.37 -14.08 7.74
CA GLU A 34 -9.31 -15.18 7.49
C GLU A 34 -9.52 -15.46 5.99
N ILE A 35 -9.66 -14.41 5.17
CA ILE A 35 -9.83 -14.55 3.72
C ILE A 35 -8.54 -15.09 3.08
N LEU A 36 -7.37 -14.59 3.49
CA LEU A 36 -6.09 -15.10 3.01
C LEU A 36 -5.88 -16.57 3.39
N ALA A 37 -6.22 -16.96 4.62
CA ALA A 37 -6.13 -18.36 5.08
C ALA A 37 -7.03 -19.31 4.28
N GLN A 38 -8.14 -18.83 3.72
CA GLN A 38 -9.02 -19.62 2.85
C GLN A 38 -8.52 -19.70 1.40
N ASN A 39 -7.59 -18.83 1.00
CA ASN A 39 -7.11 -18.68 -0.38
C ASN A 39 -5.61 -18.97 -0.53
N LEU A 40 -5.04 -19.84 0.32
CA LEU A 40 -3.60 -20.18 0.34
C LEU A 40 -3.03 -20.69 -0.99
N ASN A 41 -3.88 -21.20 -1.90
CA ASN A 41 -3.47 -21.73 -3.20
C ASN A 41 -3.59 -20.71 -4.34
N GLN A 42 -3.99 -19.46 -4.05
CA GLN A 42 -4.11 -18.40 -5.04
C GLN A 42 -2.86 -17.52 -5.03
N THR A 43 -2.47 -17.04 -6.21
CA THR A 43 -1.37 -16.06 -6.38
C THR A 43 -1.86 -14.61 -6.32
N LEU A 44 -3.17 -14.40 -6.36
CA LEU A 44 -3.83 -13.11 -6.26
C LEU A 44 -5.15 -13.27 -5.52
N VAL A 45 -5.32 -12.53 -4.43
CA VAL A 45 -6.55 -12.53 -3.64
C VAL A 45 -7.21 -11.16 -3.75
N LYS A 46 -8.46 -11.15 -4.24
CA LYS A 46 -9.31 -9.97 -4.27
C LYS A 46 -10.15 -9.91 -2.99
N ILE A 47 -10.15 -8.77 -2.32
CA ILE A 47 -10.93 -8.53 -1.11
C ILE A 47 -11.74 -7.24 -1.25
N THR A 48 -13.06 -7.35 -1.18
CA THR A 48 -13.96 -6.19 -1.16
C THR A 48 -14.28 -5.83 0.29
N LEU A 49 -13.81 -4.67 0.75
CA LEU A 49 -14.04 -4.15 2.11
C LEU A 49 -14.61 -2.74 2.05
N PRO A 50 -15.93 -2.57 1.88
CA PRO A 50 -16.55 -1.25 1.83
C PRO A 50 -16.24 -0.41 3.07
N GLU A 51 -16.15 -1.05 4.24
CA GLU A 51 -15.84 -0.38 5.50
C GLU A 51 -14.44 0.24 5.53
N LEU A 52 -13.50 -0.19 4.69
CA LEU A 52 -12.15 0.38 4.64
C LEU A 52 -12.16 1.77 4.02
N ALA A 53 -13.03 2.02 3.02
CA ALA A 53 -13.17 3.31 2.37
C ALA A 53 -13.67 4.40 3.35
N GLU A 54 -14.46 4.01 4.34
CA GLU A 54 -14.99 4.90 5.39
C GLU A 54 -14.01 5.11 6.56
N CYS A 55 -12.89 4.40 6.59
CA CYS A 55 -11.94 4.49 7.69
C CYS A 55 -11.03 5.73 7.61
N ASP A 56 -10.63 6.21 8.80
CA ASP A 56 -9.58 7.23 8.98
C ASP A 56 -8.31 6.82 8.19
N VAL A 57 -7.61 7.80 7.63
CA VAL A 57 -6.34 7.64 6.91
C VAL A 57 -5.32 6.81 7.71
N HIS A 58 -5.29 6.92 9.04
CA HIS A 58 -4.39 6.13 9.87
C HIS A 58 -4.69 4.62 9.83
N VAL A 59 -5.96 4.24 9.82
CA VAL A 59 -6.37 2.84 9.73
C VAL A 59 -6.05 2.30 8.34
N ARG A 60 -6.36 3.07 7.28
CA ARG A 60 -6.05 2.68 5.89
C ARG A 60 -4.55 2.49 5.67
N GLN A 61 -3.72 3.39 6.21
CA GLN A 61 -2.26 3.27 6.15
C GLN A 61 -1.76 2.02 6.87
N ALA A 62 -2.26 1.72 8.08
CA ALA A 62 -1.85 0.52 8.82
C ALA A 62 -2.20 -0.79 8.08
N ILE A 63 -3.37 -0.86 7.44
CA ILE A 63 -3.75 -2.01 6.59
C ILE A 63 -2.82 -2.11 5.38
N ARG A 64 -2.52 -0.99 4.74
CA ARG A 64 -1.60 -0.94 3.60
C ARG A 64 -0.19 -1.40 3.99
N ASP A 65 0.34 -0.91 5.10
CA ASP A 65 1.68 -1.27 5.58
C ASP A 65 1.80 -2.78 5.91
N LYS A 66 0.71 -3.39 6.39
CA LYS A 66 0.70 -4.82 6.75
C LYS A 66 0.56 -5.74 5.54
N TYR A 67 -0.29 -5.40 4.58
CA TYR A 67 -0.67 -6.32 3.49
C TYR A 67 -0.15 -5.91 2.10
N ASP A 68 0.38 -4.69 1.97
CA ASP A 68 0.87 -4.09 0.72
C ASP A 68 -0.03 -4.34 -0.52
N PRO A 69 -1.35 -4.03 -0.43
CA PRO A 69 -2.29 -4.30 -1.51
C PRO A 69 -2.19 -3.27 -2.64
N GLU A 70 -2.65 -3.64 -3.83
CA GLU A 70 -3.19 -2.67 -4.79
C GLU A 70 -4.63 -2.32 -4.43
N ILE A 71 -5.04 -1.07 -4.62
CA ILE A 71 -6.42 -0.63 -4.41
C ILE A 71 -6.98 -0.16 -5.75
N ILE A 72 -7.89 -0.97 -6.31
CA ILE A 72 -8.53 -0.70 -7.61
C ILE A 72 -10.03 -0.71 -7.40
N ASN A 73 -10.69 0.41 -7.72
CA ASN A 73 -12.14 0.58 -7.51
C ASN A 73 -12.61 0.21 -6.09
N ASN A 74 -11.84 0.58 -5.06
CA ASN A 74 -12.05 0.25 -3.63
C ASN A 74 -11.92 -1.24 -3.26
N ASP A 75 -11.56 -2.11 -4.20
CA ASP A 75 -11.19 -3.49 -3.90
C ASP A 75 -9.69 -3.57 -3.63
N LEU A 76 -9.32 -4.37 -2.62
CA LEU A 76 -7.93 -4.69 -2.32
C LEU A 76 -7.51 -5.91 -3.13
N PHE A 77 -6.35 -5.83 -3.76
CA PHE A 77 -5.72 -6.94 -4.47
C PHE A 77 -4.38 -7.23 -3.79
N ILE A 78 -4.30 -8.38 -3.12
CA ILE A 78 -3.09 -8.85 -2.45
C ILE A 78 -2.42 -9.88 -3.37
N LYS A 79 -1.23 -9.53 -3.87
CA LYS A 79 -0.39 -10.42 -4.68
C LYS A 79 0.41 -11.33 -3.74
N ILE A 80 0.38 -12.64 -3.98
CA ILE A 80 1.14 -13.65 -3.25
C ILE A 80 2.19 -14.19 -4.20
N ASP A 81 3.32 -13.48 -4.27
CA ASP A 81 4.41 -13.81 -5.17
C ASP A 81 5.32 -14.88 -4.54
N GLY A 82 5.66 -15.90 -5.32
CA GLY A 82 6.67 -16.89 -4.95
C GLY A 82 8.06 -16.49 -5.44
N GLY A 83 9.11 -17.06 -4.83
CA GLY A 83 10.49 -16.67 -5.13
C GLY A 83 10.93 -16.79 -6.60
N HIS A 84 10.30 -17.66 -7.40
CA HIS A 84 10.57 -17.72 -8.85
C HIS A 84 10.09 -16.48 -9.59
N LYS A 85 8.91 -15.95 -9.21
CA LYS A 85 8.39 -14.71 -9.76
C LYS A 85 9.27 -13.52 -9.35
N GLU A 86 9.69 -13.49 -8.08
CA GLU A 86 10.60 -12.47 -7.56
C GLU A 86 11.97 -12.49 -8.27
N ASP A 87 12.49 -13.67 -8.62
CA ASP A 87 13.74 -13.79 -9.39
C ASP A 87 13.62 -13.17 -10.79
N ILE A 88 12.49 -13.40 -11.48
CA ILE A 88 12.21 -12.78 -12.77
C ILE A 88 12.09 -11.25 -12.62
N GLN A 89 11.37 -10.78 -11.60
CA GLN A 89 11.24 -9.35 -11.29
C GLN A 89 12.62 -8.71 -11.05
N ALA A 90 13.49 -9.36 -10.28
CA ALA A 90 14.85 -8.90 -10.02
C ALA A 90 15.69 -8.81 -11.30
N ASN A 91 15.56 -9.77 -12.21
CA ASN A 91 16.22 -9.74 -13.50
C ASN A 91 15.78 -8.54 -14.36
N PHE A 92 14.49 -8.21 -14.37
CA PHE A 92 13.99 -7.00 -15.03
C PHE A 92 14.52 -5.71 -14.37
N LEU A 93 14.52 -5.64 -13.04
CA LEU A 93 15.07 -4.50 -12.29
C LEU A 93 16.52 -4.24 -12.69
N ILE A 94 17.37 -5.27 -12.66
CA ILE A 94 18.78 -5.18 -12.99
C ILE A 94 18.95 -4.78 -14.47
N SER A 95 18.24 -5.44 -15.37
CA SER A 95 18.32 -5.18 -16.82
C SER A 95 17.93 -3.74 -17.15
N GLY A 96 16.85 -3.23 -16.57
CA GLY A 96 16.40 -1.85 -16.79
C GLY A 96 17.43 -0.82 -16.30
N ARG A 97 18.01 -1.02 -15.12
CA ARG A 97 19.05 -0.14 -14.56
C ARG A 97 20.33 -0.14 -15.39
N VAL A 98 20.72 -1.29 -15.95
CA VAL A 98 21.88 -1.41 -16.84
C VAL A 98 21.61 -0.80 -18.20
N HIS A 99 20.40 -1.00 -18.74
CA HIS A 99 20.01 -0.46 -20.05
C HIS A 99 20.07 1.07 -20.07
N ASN A 100 19.56 1.73 -19.02
CA ASN A 100 19.66 3.18 -18.89
C ASN A 100 19.78 3.60 -17.41
N PRO A 101 20.98 4.01 -16.96
CA PRO A 101 21.21 4.42 -15.58
C PRO A 101 20.46 5.69 -15.13
N ILE A 102 19.92 6.48 -16.07
CA ILE A 102 19.14 7.69 -15.76
C ILE A 102 17.72 7.32 -15.32
N TRP A 103 17.19 6.21 -15.84
CA TRP A 103 15.84 5.76 -15.50
C TRP A 103 15.75 5.31 -14.05
N PHE A 104 14.63 5.63 -13.42
CA PHE A 104 14.29 5.03 -12.14
C PHE A 104 13.55 3.72 -12.40
N VAL A 105 14.16 2.60 -12.00
CA VAL A 105 13.56 1.26 -12.09
C VAL A 105 13.40 0.72 -10.69
N ALA A 106 12.18 0.29 -10.37
CA ALA A 106 11.82 -0.20 -9.04
C ALA A 106 10.79 -1.33 -9.12
N LEU A 107 10.84 -2.20 -8.11
CA LEU A 107 9.86 -3.26 -7.89
C LEU A 107 8.76 -2.75 -6.98
N ASN A 108 7.54 -3.27 -7.16
CA ASN A 108 6.43 -3.11 -6.22
C ASN A 108 6.20 -1.65 -5.75
N THR A 109 6.46 -0.66 -6.61
CA THR A 109 6.33 0.75 -6.25
C THR A 109 4.91 1.21 -6.52
N CYS A 110 4.16 1.50 -5.46
CA CYS A 110 2.79 1.98 -5.56
C CYS A 110 2.75 3.42 -6.10
N CYS A 111 1.97 3.66 -7.15
CA CYS A 111 1.68 4.99 -7.71
C CYS A 111 0.21 5.10 -8.14
N VAL A 112 -0.26 6.32 -8.38
CA VAL A 112 -1.68 6.58 -8.66
C VAL A 112 -1.93 6.55 -10.17
N MET A 113 -2.82 5.66 -10.62
CA MET A 113 -3.20 5.49 -12.02
C MET A 113 -4.71 5.59 -12.19
N ALA A 114 -5.19 6.66 -12.84
CA ALA A 114 -6.62 6.90 -13.06
C ALA A 114 -7.47 6.80 -11.77
N GLY A 115 -6.93 7.26 -10.64
CA GLY A 115 -7.59 7.21 -9.33
C GLY A 115 -7.41 5.89 -8.56
N ASN A 116 -6.75 4.89 -9.14
CA ASN A 116 -6.40 3.64 -8.48
C ASN A 116 -4.98 3.69 -7.91
N GLU A 117 -4.74 2.93 -6.84
CA GLU A 117 -3.43 2.72 -6.24
C GLU A 117 -2.85 1.42 -6.78
N CYS A 118 -2.05 1.52 -7.85
CA CYS A 118 -1.54 0.35 -8.57
C CYS A 118 -0.06 0.11 -8.25
N LYS A 119 0.37 -1.15 -8.34
CA LYS A 119 1.69 -1.59 -7.91
C LYS A 119 2.26 -2.58 -8.94
N PRO A 120 2.90 -2.08 -10.02
CA PRO A 120 3.52 -2.97 -10.98
C PRO A 120 4.55 -3.84 -10.30
N ASP A 121 4.67 -5.08 -10.77
CA ASP A 121 5.77 -5.95 -10.40
C ASP A 121 7.11 -5.27 -10.71
N VAL A 122 7.21 -4.60 -11.88
CA VAL A 122 8.33 -3.73 -12.23
C VAL A 122 7.83 -2.44 -12.89
N GLY A 123 8.20 -1.29 -12.33
CA GLY A 123 7.96 0.03 -12.92
C GLY A 123 9.24 0.68 -13.42
N VAL A 124 9.16 1.34 -14.58
CA VAL A 124 10.24 2.17 -15.13
C VAL A 124 9.73 3.59 -15.34
N TRP A 125 10.46 4.56 -14.79
CA TRP A 125 10.22 5.99 -15.01
C TRP A 125 11.41 6.61 -15.71
N PHE A 126 11.17 7.25 -16.85
CA PHE A 126 12.18 8.00 -17.59
C PHE A 126 12.61 9.25 -16.83
N GLN A 127 11.66 9.84 -16.08
CA GLN A 127 11.93 10.87 -15.10
C GLN A 127 11.63 10.35 -13.70
N ARG A 128 12.64 10.33 -12.83
CA ARG A 128 12.49 9.88 -11.45
C ARG A 128 11.40 10.68 -10.72
N PRO A 129 10.41 10.02 -10.08
CA PRO A 129 9.46 10.69 -9.20
C PRO A 129 10.18 11.39 -8.05
N THR A 130 9.58 12.47 -7.54
CA THR A 130 10.15 13.24 -6.42
C THR A 130 10.24 12.39 -5.14
N TYR A 131 11.07 12.82 -4.19
CA TYR A 131 11.16 12.16 -2.88
C TYR A 131 9.80 12.03 -2.19
N GLN A 132 8.99 13.10 -2.21
CA GLN A 132 7.65 13.10 -1.59
C GLN A 132 6.70 12.12 -2.29
N GLN A 133 6.77 12.02 -3.62
CA GLN A 133 6.02 11.04 -4.39
C GLN A 133 6.45 9.60 -4.10
N LEU A 134 7.73 9.33 -3.88
CA LEU A 134 8.18 7.98 -3.54
C LEU A 134 7.91 7.61 -2.07
N HIS A 135 7.97 8.58 -1.17
CA HIS A 135 7.76 8.36 0.26
C HIS A 135 6.27 8.25 0.63
N ASN A 136 5.43 9.10 0.03
CA ASN A 136 3.99 9.18 0.29
C ASN A 136 3.22 9.26 -1.06
N PRO A 137 3.18 8.15 -1.83
CA PRO A 137 2.74 8.16 -3.23
C PRO A 137 1.28 8.52 -3.44
N ILE A 138 0.41 8.18 -2.49
CA ILE A 138 -1.03 8.50 -2.58
C ILE A 138 -1.23 10.00 -2.33
N ALA A 139 -0.71 10.50 -1.20
CA ALA A 139 -0.87 11.89 -0.80
C ALA A 139 -0.23 12.89 -1.77
N ASN A 140 0.86 12.49 -2.45
CA ASN A 140 1.59 13.35 -3.38
C ASN A 140 1.38 12.98 -4.86
N ALA A 141 0.40 12.13 -5.15
CA ALA A 141 0.06 11.67 -6.50
C ALA A 141 1.32 11.25 -7.31
N CYS A 142 1.96 10.16 -6.88
CA CYS A 142 3.05 9.57 -7.65
C CYS A 142 2.58 9.28 -9.07
N PRO A 143 3.32 9.71 -10.11
CA PRO A 143 2.94 9.46 -11.49
C PRO A 143 3.06 7.96 -11.83
N PRO A 144 2.21 7.45 -12.75
CA PRO A 144 2.40 6.12 -13.31
C PRO A 144 3.79 5.97 -13.93
N PRO A 145 4.35 4.76 -13.98
CA PRO A 145 5.58 4.51 -14.73
C PRO A 145 5.33 4.67 -16.24
N ASP A 146 6.38 5.04 -16.97
CA ASP A 146 6.39 5.05 -18.44
C ASP A 146 6.35 3.61 -19.01
N VAL A 147 6.90 2.64 -18.27
CA VAL A 147 6.78 1.21 -18.58
C VAL A 147 6.26 0.47 -17.36
N TYR A 148 5.11 -0.20 -17.54
CA TYR A 148 4.42 -0.98 -16.52
C TYR A 148 4.52 -2.47 -16.87
N ILE A 149 5.17 -3.26 -16.02
CA ILE A 149 5.40 -4.69 -16.26
C ILE A 149 4.73 -5.49 -15.14
N GLU A 150 3.94 -6.49 -15.54
CA GLU A 150 3.37 -7.53 -14.68
C GLU A 150 3.96 -8.88 -15.11
N VAL A 151 4.43 -9.67 -14.15
CA VAL A 151 4.98 -11.00 -14.37
C VAL A 151 3.89 -12.02 -14.01
N ILE A 152 3.48 -12.81 -15.00
CA ILE A 152 2.56 -13.93 -14.79
C ILE A 152 3.40 -15.21 -14.74
N TYR A 153 3.43 -15.86 -13.57
CA TYR A 153 4.21 -17.06 -13.30
C TYR A 153 3.39 -18.10 -12.54
#